data_AF-A0A812ILJ8-F1
#
_entry.id   AF-A0A812ILJ8-F1
#
_cell.length_a   1.000
_cell.length_b   1.000
_cell.length_c   1.000
_cell.angle_alpha   90.00
_cell.angle_beta   90.00
_cell.angle_gamma   90.00
#
_symmetry.space_group_name_H-M   'P 1'
#
loop_
_entity.id
_entity.type
_entity.pdbx_description
1 polymer ?
#
loop_
_entity_poly.entity_id
_entity_poly.type
_entity_poly.pdbx_seq_one_letter_code
_entity_poly.pdbx_strand_id
1 'polypeptide(L)'
;MCSAFTCSPATKWSPKNKTARESTQGSTNEECCEPLYCEAYTCSGDSDGDGESTKYYKLKDTNHFKYQGSTDEECCVPKPCSAYETKFPTKFKRKADNDALGSTDAECYEPLMCKDHCCEDKTKVRRPDAAAIQGSTDAECCIAKAKGPAKAKRRQQ
;
A
#
# COMPACT_ATOMS: atom_id res chain seq x y z
N MET A 1 35.92 29.16 -2.84
CA MET A 1 35.39 28.97 -1.46
C MET A 1 34.00 28.39 -1.58
N CYS A 2 33.69 27.34 -0.83
CA CYS A 2 32.41 26.64 -0.91
C CYS A 2 31.23 27.38 -0.24
N SER A 3 31.46 28.53 0.40
CA SER A 3 30.46 29.32 1.12
C SER A 3 29.31 29.85 0.23
N ALA A 4 29.58 30.12 -1.04
CA ALA A 4 28.58 30.59 -2.00
C ALA A 4 28.03 29.46 -2.93
N PHE A 5 28.53 28.23 -2.78
CA PHE A 5 28.13 27.11 -3.63
C PHE A 5 26.83 26.47 -3.15
N THR A 6 25.92 26.19 -4.08
CA THR A 6 24.64 25.51 -3.84
C THR A 6 24.72 24.08 -4.37
N CYS A 7 24.55 23.11 -3.47
CA CYS A 7 24.57 21.69 -3.81
C CYS A 7 23.38 21.33 -4.71
N SER A 8 23.64 20.70 -5.86
CA SER A 8 22.58 20.36 -6.84
C SER A 8 22.81 19.00 -7.49
N PRO A 9 21.79 18.11 -7.56
CA PRO A 9 20.45 18.31 -7.02
C PRO A 9 20.45 18.22 -5.48
N ALA A 10 19.59 19.01 -4.84
CA ALA A 10 19.48 19.05 -3.37
C ALA A 10 19.07 17.70 -2.76
N THR A 11 18.52 16.79 -3.57
CA THR A 11 18.13 15.44 -3.14
C THR A 11 19.32 14.48 -3.01
N LYS A 12 20.45 14.78 -3.68
CA LYS A 12 21.65 13.91 -3.67
C LYS A 12 22.81 14.48 -2.89
N TRP A 13 22.74 15.75 -2.53
CA TRP A 13 23.87 16.48 -1.94
C TRP A 13 23.42 17.42 -0.84
N SER A 14 24.04 17.32 0.32
CA SER A 14 23.89 18.28 1.41
C SER A 14 25.16 19.14 1.55
N PRO A 15 25.04 20.41 1.95
CA PRO A 15 26.22 21.23 2.22
C PRO A 15 27.07 20.61 3.33
N LYS A 16 28.39 20.55 3.13
CA LYS A 16 29.34 20.17 4.19
C LYS A 16 29.16 21.08 5.42
N ASN A 17 29.60 20.58 6.58
CA ASN A 17 29.60 21.35 7.83
C ASN A 17 30.23 22.75 7.65
N LYS A 18 29.70 23.76 8.37
CA LYS A 18 30.07 25.18 8.21
C LYS A 18 31.59 25.40 8.27
N THR A 19 32.27 24.77 9.22
CA THR A 19 33.73 24.84 9.40
C THR A 19 34.50 24.29 8.19
N ALA A 20 34.01 23.21 7.58
CA ALA A 20 34.61 22.63 6.37
C ALA A 20 34.36 23.51 5.15
N ARG A 21 33.20 24.18 5.05
CA ARG A 21 32.88 25.08 3.92
C ARG A 21 33.72 26.35 3.90
N GLU A 22 34.08 26.88 5.06
CA GLU A 22 34.91 28.09 5.18
C GLU A 22 36.39 27.82 4.86
N SER A 23 36.86 26.61 5.15
CA SER A 23 38.26 26.19 4.90
C SER A 23 38.49 25.57 3.53
N THR A 24 37.46 24.99 2.90
CA THR A 24 37.60 24.30 1.61
C THR A 24 37.46 25.27 0.42
N GLN A 25 38.50 25.30 -0.42
CA GLN A 25 38.42 25.90 -1.74
C GLN A 25 37.93 24.85 -2.73
N GLY A 26 36.76 25.08 -3.32
CA GLY A 26 36.17 24.22 -4.34
C GLY A 26 35.00 24.92 -5.03
N SER A 27 34.55 24.33 -6.14
CA SER A 27 33.41 24.80 -6.95
C SER A 27 32.56 23.65 -7.51
N THR A 28 32.80 22.42 -7.07
CA THR A 28 32.04 21.23 -7.46
C THR A 28 31.24 20.67 -6.28
N ASN A 29 30.26 19.82 -6.57
CA ASN A 29 29.48 19.16 -5.53
C ASN A 29 30.37 18.29 -4.63
N GLU A 30 31.32 17.56 -5.21
CA GLU A 30 32.22 16.66 -4.52
C GLU A 30 33.14 17.41 -3.54
N GLU A 31 33.56 18.62 -3.91
CA GLU A 31 34.40 19.47 -3.07
C GLU A 31 33.59 20.15 -1.97
N CYS A 32 32.39 20.63 -2.28
CA CYS A 32 31.63 21.52 -1.38
C CYS A 32 30.48 20.85 -0.62
N CYS A 33 30.07 19.66 -1.02
CA CYS A 33 28.89 18.96 -0.55
C CYS A 33 29.21 17.52 -0.13
N GLU A 34 28.40 16.98 0.75
CA GLU A 34 28.40 15.57 1.14
C GLU A 34 27.27 14.86 0.41
N PRO A 35 27.53 13.67 -0.16
CA PRO A 35 26.49 12.90 -0.81
C PRO A 35 25.45 12.44 0.22
N LEU A 36 24.17 12.58 -0.12
CA LEU A 36 23.05 12.03 0.63
C LEU A 36 22.83 10.59 0.17
N TYR A 37 22.88 9.66 1.13
CA TYR A 37 22.65 8.24 0.90
C TYR A 37 21.31 7.81 1.46
N CYS A 38 20.69 6.86 0.78
CA CYS A 38 19.41 6.28 1.18
C CYS A 38 19.49 5.61 2.56
N GLU A 39 20.66 5.17 3.03
CA GLU A 39 20.89 4.69 4.40
C GLU A 39 20.35 5.65 5.47
N ALA A 40 20.53 6.96 5.29
CA ALA A 40 20.06 7.98 6.23
C ALA A 40 18.61 8.44 5.98
N TYR A 41 17.98 7.98 4.90
CA TYR A 41 16.60 8.35 4.54
C TYR A 41 15.58 7.38 5.14
N THR A 42 14.44 7.91 5.60
CA THR A 42 13.30 7.12 6.09
C THR A 42 12.16 7.29 5.10
N CYS A 43 11.65 6.17 4.58
CA CYS A 43 10.57 6.18 3.60
C CYS A 43 9.28 6.72 4.20
N SER A 44 8.44 7.37 3.40
CA SER A 44 7.13 7.82 3.88
C SER A 44 6.30 6.66 4.43
N GLY A 45 5.84 6.81 5.68
CA GLY A 45 5.04 5.82 6.41
C GLY A 45 5.84 4.82 7.25
N ASP A 46 7.17 4.79 7.13
CA ASP A 46 8.07 4.04 8.02
C ASP A 46 8.26 4.86 9.31
N SER A 47 7.41 4.59 10.31
CA SER A 47 7.36 5.41 11.55
C SER A 47 8.30 4.90 12.62
N ASP A 48 8.75 3.65 12.51
CA ASP A 48 9.62 2.93 13.43
C ASP A 48 11.07 2.84 12.94
N GLY A 49 11.33 3.20 11.68
CA GLY A 49 12.66 3.28 11.09
C GLY A 49 13.24 1.89 10.77
N ASP A 50 12.39 0.89 10.57
CA ASP A 50 12.81 -0.48 10.27
C ASP A 50 13.14 -0.69 8.78
N GLY A 51 12.87 0.33 7.95
CA GLY A 51 13.08 0.30 6.51
C GLY A 51 11.89 -0.28 5.74
N GLU A 52 10.73 -0.47 6.38
CA GLU A 52 9.50 -0.92 5.78
C GLU A 52 8.35 0.03 6.11
N SER A 53 7.60 0.43 5.09
CA SER A 53 6.32 1.09 5.30
C SER A 53 5.19 0.25 4.74
N THR A 54 3.95 0.70 4.93
CA THR A 54 2.79 0.11 4.25
C THR A 54 2.89 0.23 2.74
N LYS A 55 3.62 1.24 2.24
CA LYS A 55 3.70 1.57 0.81
C LYS A 55 5.03 1.26 0.15
N TYR A 56 6.13 1.27 0.89
CA TYR A 56 7.46 1.10 0.29
C TYR A 56 8.36 0.15 1.09
N TYR A 57 9.31 -0.46 0.39
CA TYR A 57 10.52 -1.04 0.96
C TYR A 57 11.67 -0.05 0.79
N LYS A 58 12.49 0.15 1.82
CA LYS A 58 13.71 0.92 1.70
C LYS A 58 14.72 0.17 0.84
N LEU A 59 15.36 0.88 -0.11
CA LEU A 59 16.52 0.36 -0.81
C LEU A 59 17.65 0.16 0.20
N LYS A 60 18.03 -1.10 0.41
CA LYS A 60 19.16 -1.44 1.27
C LYS A 60 20.45 -1.24 0.51
N ASP A 61 21.31 -0.38 1.04
CA ASP A 61 22.68 -0.27 0.60
C ASP A 61 23.39 -1.61 0.78
N THR A 62 24.20 -1.98 -0.19
CA THR A 62 25.05 -3.16 -0.13
C THR A 62 26.50 -2.73 0.06
N ASN A 63 27.38 -3.65 0.48
CA ASN A 63 28.81 -3.34 0.61
C ASN A 63 29.46 -2.82 -0.69
N HIS A 64 28.83 -3.05 -1.85
CA HIS A 64 29.35 -2.65 -3.16
C HIS A 64 28.63 -1.43 -3.76
N PHE A 65 27.39 -1.16 -3.33
CA PHE A 65 26.56 -0.11 -3.93
C PHE A 65 25.82 0.64 -2.83
N LYS A 66 26.09 1.95 -2.77
CA LYS A 66 25.33 2.91 -1.97
C LYS A 66 24.44 3.71 -2.90
N TYR A 67 23.14 3.73 -2.62
CA TYR A 67 22.18 4.50 -3.39
C TYR A 67 22.19 5.94 -2.90
N GLN A 68 22.41 6.88 -3.82
CA GLN A 68 22.33 8.30 -3.53
C GLN A 68 20.90 8.80 -3.74
N GLY A 69 20.39 9.53 -2.76
CA GLY A 69 19.07 10.13 -2.82
C GLY A 69 18.55 10.53 -1.45
N SER A 70 17.45 11.28 -1.47
CA SER A 70 16.76 11.72 -0.26
C SER A 70 15.25 11.87 -0.47
N THR A 71 14.70 11.17 -1.46
CA THR A 71 13.26 11.13 -1.72
C THR A 71 12.79 9.68 -1.78
N ASP A 72 11.48 9.47 -1.63
CA ASP A 72 10.88 8.14 -1.73
C ASP A 72 11.16 7.51 -3.11
N GLU A 73 11.15 8.29 -4.18
CA GLU A 73 11.40 7.79 -5.54
C GLU A 73 12.84 7.33 -5.75
N GLU A 74 13.80 7.94 -5.03
CA GLU A 74 15.22 7.60 -5.14
C GLU A 74 15.62 6.46 -4.17
N CYS A 75 14.99 6.40 -3.00
CA CYS A 75 15.42 5.56 -1.89
C CYS A 75 14.44 4.45 -1.50
N CYS A 76 13.24 4.44 -2.07
CA CYS A 76 12.17 3.55 -1.66
C CYS A 76 11.53 2.87 -2.88
N VAL A 77 11.32 1.57 -2.77
CA VAL A 77 10.68 0.74 -3.80
C VAL A 77 9.22 0.54 -3.42
N PRO A 78 8.25 0.92 -4.27
CA PRO A 78 6.84 0.67 -3.99
C PRO A 78 6.57 -0.82 -3.77
N LYS A 79 5.79 -1.15 -2.73
CA LYS A 79 5.38 -2.52 -2.48
C LYS A 79 4.41 -2.97 -3.59
N PRO A 80 4.62 -4.14 -4.20
CA PRO A 80 3.62 -4.72 -5.08
C PRO A 80 2.42 -5.14 -4.25
N CYS A 81 1.24 -5.12 -4.85
CA CYS A 81 0.02 -5.55 -4.21
C CYS A 81 0.12 -6.99 -3.69
N SER A 82 0.91 -7.85 -4.35
CA SER A 82 1.26 -9.20 -3.87
C SER A 82 1.74 -9.24 -2.41
N ALA A 83 2.48 -8.22 -1.96
CA ALA A 83 3.00 -8.13 -0.59
C ALA A 83 2.07 -7.43 0.40
N TYR A 84 0.96 -6.83 -0.07
CA TYR A 84 -0.02 -6.17 0.78
C TYR A 84 -1.09 -7.13 1.28
N GLU A 85 -1.29 -7.18 2.60
CA GLU A 85 -2.33 -7.96 3.26
C GLU A 85 -3.42 -7.06 3.83
N THR A 86 -4.67 -7.36 3.46
CA THR A 86 -5.83 -6.64 3.99
C THR A 86 -6.14 -7.07 5.42
N LYS A 87 -6.58 -6.14 6.26
CA LYS A 87 -7.11 -6.45 7.60
C LYS A 87 -8.44 -7.21 7.55
N PHE A 88 -9.13 -7.20 6.41
CA PHE A 88 -10.46 -7.79 6.25
C PHE A 88 -10.48 -8.76 5.05
N PRO A 89 -9.79 -9.92 5.14
CA PRO A 89 -9.68 -10.87 4.03
C PRO A 89 -11.02 -11.46 3.60
N THR A 90 -12.04 -11.41 4.47
CA THR A 90 -13.40 -11.79 4.13
C THR A 90 -14.13 -10.72 3.34
N LYS A 91 -13.82 -9.43 3.50
CA LYS A 91 -14.58 -8.35 2.82
C LYS A 91 -14.04 -7.99 1.45
N PHE A 92 -12.83 -8.44 1.14
CA PHE A 92 -12.08 -8.01 -0.03
C PHE A 92 -11.44 -9.21 -0.70
N LYS A 93 -11.47 -9.23 -2.04
CA LYS A 93 -10.77 -10.20 -2.87
C LYS A 93 -9.63 -9.51 -3.57
N ARG A 94 -8.46 -10.15 -3.61
CA ARG A 94 -7.29 -9.63 -4.30
C ARG A 94 -7.61 -9.40 -5.79
N LYS A 95 -7.17 -8.27 -6.35
CA LYS A 95 -7.26 -8.01 -7.79
C LYS A 95 -6.46 -9.03 -8.58
N ALA A 96 -6.81 -9.19 -9.85
CA ALA A 96 -6.13 -10.14 -10.72
C ALA A 96 -4.65 -9.76 -10.97
N ASP A 97 -4.36 -8.46 -10.98
CA ASP A 97 -3.01 -7.94 -11.17
C ASP A 97 -2.27 -7.88 -9.82
N ASN A 98 -1.39 -8.86 -9.60
CA ASN A 98 -0.59 -8.97 -8.38
C ASN A 98 0.67 -8.09 -8.42
N ASP A 99 1.09 -7.67 -9.61
CA ASP A 99 2.29 -6.86 -9.84
C ASP A 99 1.97 -5.36 -9.84
N ALA A 100 0.67 -5.00 -9.84
CA ALA A 100 0.22 -3.65 -9.58
C ALA A 100 0.84 -3.10 -8.28
N LEU A 101 1.27 -1.85 -8.32
CA LEU A 101 1.82 -1.17 -7.15
C LEU A 101 0.67 -0.62 -6.31
N GLY A 102 0.68 -0.89 -5.00
CA GLY A 102 -0.39 -0.45 -4.12
C GLY A 102 -0.16 -0.81 -2.67
N SER A 103 -0.78 -0.03 -1.81
CA SER A 103 -0.56 -0.08 -0.35
C SER A 103 -1.85 0.01 0.47
N THR A 104 -2.97 0.05 -0.23
CA THR A 104 -4.30 0.19 0.34
C THR A 104 -5.23 -0.88 -0.19
N ASP A 105 -6.27 -1.20 0.59
CA ASP A 105 -7.31 -2.14 0.19
C ASP A 105 -7.94 -1.76 -1.16
N ALA A 106 -8.16 -0.47 -1.44
CA ALA A 106 -8.75 -0.01 -2.69
C ALA A 106 -7.83 -0.17 -3.92
N GLU A 107 -6.51 -0.09 -3.71
CA GLU A 107 -5.52 -0.27 -4.78
C GLU A 107 -5.35 -1.75 -5.11
N CYS A 108 -5.25 -2.62 -4.10
CA CYS A 108 -4.85 -4.01 -4.26
C CYS A 108 -5.99 -5.03 -4.24
N TYR A 109 -7.15 -4.64 -3.70
CA TYR A 109 -8.29 -5.52 -3.55
C TYR A 109 -9.56 -4.91 -4.15
N GLU A 110 -10.51 -5.77 -4.46
CA GLU A 110 -11.87 -5.44 -4.84
C GLU A 110 -12.82 -5.87 -3.72
N PRO A 111 -13.84 -5.06 -3.39
CA PRO A 111 -14.84 -5.46 -2.41
C PRO A 111 -15.57 -6.73 -2.87
N LEU A 112 -15.65 -7.72 -1.98
CA LEU A 112 -16.49 -8.89 -2.18
C LEU A 112 -17.95 -8.46 -2.05
N MET A 113 -18.68 -8.54 -3.15
CA MET A 113 -20.09 -8.19 -3.19
C MET A 113 -20.92 -9.43 -2.88
N CYS A 114 -22.03 -9.24 -2.16
CA CYS A 114 -22.93 -10.33 -1.83
C CYS A 114 -23.50 -11.03 -3.08
N LYS A 115 -23.52 -10.37 -4.24
CA LYS A 115 -23.89 -10.97 -5.53
C LYS A 115 -23.00 -12.16 -5.92
N ASP A 116 -21.76 -12.18 -5.45
CA ASP A 116 -20.78 -13.22 -5.75
C ASP A 116 -20.75 -14.31 -4.65
N HIS A 117 -21.48 -14.09 -3.54
CA HIS A 117 -21.61 -15.03 -2.42
C HIS A 117 -22.70 -16.08 -2.67
N CYS A 118 -22.43 -17.32 -2.25
CA CYS A 118 -23.38 -18.43 -2.27
C CYS A 118 -23.78 -18.80 -0.85
N CYS A 119 -25.08 -18.76 -0.55
CA CYS A 119 -25.60 -19.12 0.77
C CYS A 119 -25.38 -20.62 1.01
N GLU A 120 -24.62 -20.97 2.05
CA GLU A 120 -24.36 -22.37 2.40
C GLU A 120 -25.62 -23.04 2.96
N ASP A 121 -26.41 -22.30 3.73
CA ASP A 121 -27.66 -22.76 4.30
C ASP A 121 -28.78 -22.80 3.25
N LYS A 122 -29.29 -24.00 2.95
CA LYS A 122 -30.41 -24.24 2.02
C LYS A 122 -31.72 -23.56 2.44
N THR A 123 -31.85 -23.19 3.71
CA THR A 123 -33.00 -22.45 4.25
C THR A 123 -32.90 -20.95 4.03
N LYS A 124 -31.75 -20.45 3.56
CA LYS A 124 -31.53 -19.04 3.24
C LYS A 124 -31.50 -18.83 1.73
N VAL A 125 -31.77 -17.60 1.34
CA VAL A 125 -31.65 -17.11 -0.03
C VAL A 125 -30.84 -15.82 0.00
N ARG A 126 -30.12 -15.56 -1.09
CA ARG A 126 -29.37 -14.33 -1.25
C ARG A 126 -30.32 -13.13 -1.17
N ARG A 127 -29.86 -12.06 -0.52
CA ARG A 127 -30.59 -10.80 -0.42
C ARG A 127 -30.93 -10.23 -1.82
N PRO A 128 -32.11 -9.59 -1.99
CA PRO A 128 -32.49 -9.00 -3.27
C PRO A 128 -31.61 -7.80 -3.66
N ASP A 129 -31.04 -7.10 -2.67
CA ASP A 129 -30.12 -5.97 -2.81
C ASP A 129 -28.63 -6.39 -2.84
N ALA A 130 -28.33 -7.68 -3.04
CA ALA A 130 -26.98 -8.23 -2.96
C ALA A 130 -25.96 -7.63 -3.95
N ALA A 131 -26.41 -6.99 -5.03
CA ALA A 131 -25.53 -6.28 -5.96
C ALA A 131 -24.96 -4.97 -5.40
N ALA A 132 -25.61 -4.39 -4.39
CA ALA A 132 -25.23 -3.11 -3.77
C ALA A 132 -24.62 -3.29 -2.36
N ILE A 133 -24.56 -4.53 -1.86
CA ILE A 133 -24.07 -4.83 -0.51
C ILE A 133 -22.73 -5.53 -0.60
N GLN A 134 -21.74 -4.99 0.10
CA GLN A 134 -20.47 -5.65 0.36
C GLN A 134 -20.63 -6.69 1.48
N GLY A 135 -20.13 -7.89 1.24
CA GLY A 135 -20.17 -8.98 2.20
C GLY A 135 -19.78 -10.29 1.54
N SER A 136 -19.34 -11.25 2.36
CA SER A 136 -18.96 -12.60 1.93
C SER A 136 -19.42 -13.68 2.90
N THR A 137 -20.22 -13.30 3.90
CA THR A 137 -20.73 -14.22 4.89
C THR A 137 -22.24 -14.40 4.71
N ASP A 138 -22.74 -15.57 5.09
CA ASP A 138 -24.19 -15.84 5.11
C ASP A 138 -24.95 -14.83 5.99
N ALA A 139 -24.34 -14.30 7.04
CA ALA A 139 -24.95 -13.31 7.91
C ALA A 139 -25.13 -11.94 7.22
N GLU A 140 -24.19 -11.56 6.35
CA GLU A 140 -24.24 -10.29 5.61
C GLU A 140 -25.10 -10.41 4.34
N CYS A 141 -25.01 -11.54 3.64
CA CYS A 141 -25.49 -11.69 2.28
C CYS A 141 -26.77 -12.51 2.11
N CYS A 142 -27.18 -13.26 3.14
CA CYS A 142 -28.29 -14.20 3.03
C CYS A 142 -29.38 -13.90 4.06
N ILE A 143 -30.63 -14.06 3.64
CA ILE A 143 -31.83 -13.92 4.48
C ILE A 143 -32.62 -15.21 4.48
N ALA A 144 -33.43 -15.43 5.52
CA ALA A 144 -34.28 -16.61 5.60
C ALA A 144 -35.22 -16.68 4.39
N LYS A 145 -35.30 -17.85 3.75
CA LYS A 145 -36.23 -18.11 2.66
C LYS A 145 -37.65 -17.92 3.20
N ALA A 146 -38.38 -16.94 2.67
CA ALA A 146 -39.77 -16.75 3.03
C ALA A 146 -40.50 -18.07 2.82
N LYS A 147 -41.15 -18.60 3.87
CA LYS A 147 -42.04 -19.74 3.74
C LYS A 147 -43.13 -19.29 2.77
N GLY A 148 -43.09 -19.79 1.54
CA GLY A 148 -44.11 -19.48 0.53
C GLY A 148 -45.50 -19.70 1.12
N PRO A 149 -46.52 -18.98 0.64
CA PRO A 149 -47.86 -19.07 1.20
C PRO A 149 -48.25 -20.54 1.30
N ALA A 150 -48.55 -21.00 2.52
CA ALA A 150 -48.92 -22.38 2.77
C ALA A 150 -50.04 -22.72 1.78
N LYS A 151 -49.79 -23.64 0.85
CA LYS A 151 -50.78 -24.04 -0.16
C LYS A 151 -52.03 -24.47 0.59
N ALA A 152 -53.03 -23.61 0.63
CA ALA A 152 -54.31 -23.91 1.25
C ALA A 152 -54.84 -25.16 0.54
N LYS A 153 -54.86 -26.29 1.25
CA LYS A 153 -55.47 -27.53 0.76
C LYS A 153 -56.93 -27.21 0.47
N ARG A 154 -57.27 -26.96 -0.81
CA ARG A 154 -58.64 -26.93 -1.29
C ARG A 154 -59.22 -28.32 -1.04
N ARG A 155 -59.99 -28.42 0.05
CA ARG A 155 -60.78 -29.60 0.39
C ARG A 155 -61.90 -29.66 -0.66
N GLN A 156 -61.73 -30.50 -1.68
CA GLN A 156 -62.83 -30.83 -2.59
C GLN A 156 -63.85 -31.62 -1.77
N GLN A 157 -65.07 -31.09 -1.70
CA GLN A 157 -66.25 -31.77 -1.17
C GLN A 157 -66.91 -32.57 -2.29
#